data_AF-A0A485M3E1-F1
#
_entry.id   AF-A0A485M3E1-F1
#
_cell.length_a   1.000
_cell.length_b   1.000
_cell.length_c   1.000
_cell.angle_alpha   90.00
_cell.angle_beta   90.00
_cell.angle_gamma   90.00
#
_symmetry.space_group_name_H-M   'P 1'
#
loop_
_entity.id
_entity.type
_entity.pdbx_description
1 polymer ?
#
loop_
_entity_poly.entity_id
_entity_poly.type
_entity_poly.pdbx_seq_one_letter_code
_entity_poly.pdbx_strand_id
1 'polypeptide(L)' 'MANGLEILEKLVVVENGTVKVMRTIEDIENLLERLTSIQAAYRNQRDDHGRKVKDEVDHLIRIIVSLASIVYAMELQKAQ' A
#
# COMPACT_ATOMS: atom_id res chain seq x y z
N MET A 1 -1.42 -25.22 3.38
CA MET A 1 -2.57 -24.30 3.27
C MET A 1 -1.97 -22.94 2.98
N ALA A 2 -2.27 -22.34 1.83
CA ALA A 2 -1.67 -21.06 1.45
C ALA A 2 -2.16 -19.95 2.40
N ASN A 3 -1.25 -19.22 3.00
CA ASN A 3 -1.58 -18.15 3.94
C ASN A 3 -2.14 -16.99 3.11
N GLY A 4 -3.26 -16.37 3.51
CA GLY A 4 -3.78 -15.14 2.89
C GLY A 4 -2.77 -13.98 2.79
N LEU A 5 -1.70 -14.04 3.58
CA LEU A 5 -0.59 -13.10 3.60
C LEU A 5 0.49 -13.36 2.55
N GLU A 6 0.49 -14.50 1.84
CA GLU A 6 1.51 -14.82 0.81
C GLU A 6 1.52 -13.80 -0.33
N ILE A 7 0.39 -13.16 -0.61
CA ILE A 7 0.32 -12.08 -1.61
C ILE A 7 1.14 -10.85 -1.19
N LEU A 8 1.32 -10.63 0.11
CA LEU A 8 2.11 -9.53 0.67
C LEU A 8 3.60 -9.80 0.59
N GLU A 9 4.03 -11.06 0.60
CA GLU A 9 5.45 -11.41 0.47
C GLU A 9 6.04 -10.96 -0.87
N LYS A 10 5.18 -10.73 -1.87
CA LYS A 10 5.55 -10.16 -3.17
C LYS A 10 5.63 -8.64 -3.18
N LEU A 11 5.06 -7.97 -2.17
CA LEU A 11 5.11 -6.53 -2.00
C LEU A 11 6.36 -6.16 -1.19
N VAL A 12 7.35 -5.65 -1.90
CA VAL A 12 8.63 -5.25 -1.35
C VAL A 12 8.78 -3.75 -1.45
N VAL A 13 9.05 -3.09 -0.32
CA VAL A 13 9.26 -1.66 -0.23
C VAL A 13 10.71 -1.42 0.21
N VAL A 14 11.38 -0.44 -0.40
CA VAL A 14 12.70 0.00 0.03
C VAL A 14 12.53 1.26 0.88
N GLU A 15 12.92 1.20 2.14
CA GLU A 15 12.86 2.30 3.08
C GLU A 15 14.25 2.55 3.66
N ASN A 16 14.77 3.77 3.50
CA ASN A 16 16.10 4.17 4.00
C ASN A 16 17.22 3.19 3.59
N GLY A 17 17.16 2.68 2.35
CA GLY A 17 18.12 1.70 1.82
C GLY A 17 17.91 0.26 2.33
N THR A 18 16.91 0.02 3.18
CA THR A 18 16.57 -1.31 3.69
C THR A 18 15.37 -1.87 2.93
N VAL A 19 15.47 -3.12 2.51
CA VAL A 19 14.37 -3.85 1.89
C VAL A 19 13.43 -4.36 2.97
N LYS A 20 12.18 -3.90 2.98
CA LYS A 20 11.10 -4.37 3.85
C LYS A 20 10.09 -5.16 3.03
N VAL A 21 9.91 -6.42 3.39
CA VAL A 21 8.84 -7.28 2.84
C VAL A 21 7.58 -7.04 3.68
N MET A 22 6.46 -6.75 3.04
CA MET A 22 5.18 -6.60 3.75
C MET A 22 4.69 -8.00 4.14
N ARG A 23 4.38 -8.23 5.42
CA ARG A 23 3.99 -9.57 5.91
C ARG A 23 2.70 -9.56 6.70
N THR A 24 2.26 -8.40 7.17
CA THR A 24 1.09 -8.26 8.03
C THR A 24 0.08 -7.27 7.46
N ILE A 25 -1.14 -7.30 7.99
CA ILE A 25 -2.15 -6.26 7.73
C ILE A 25 -1.62 -4.89 8.18
N GLU A 26 -0.98 -4.83 9.35
CA GLU A 26 -0.36 -3.61 9.89
C GLU A 26 0.71 -3.03 8.94
N ASP A 27 1.48 -3.87 8.24
CA ASP A 27 2.45 -3.40 7.24
C ASP A 27 1.76 -2.66 6.08
N ILE A 28 0.60 -3.16 5.62
CA ILE A 28 -0.19 -2.52 4.57
C ILE A 28 -0.81 -1.21 5.08
N GLU A 29 -1.36 -1.20 6.29
CA GLU A 29 -1.95 -0.02 6.90
C GLU A 29 -0.91 1.10 7.02
N ASN A 30 0.28 0.77 7.51
CA ASN A 30 1.42 1.70 7.57
C ASN A 30 1.83 2.23 6.19
N LEU A 31 1.84 1.37 5.17
CA LEU A 31 2.15 1.79 3.80
C LEU A 31 1.08 2.76 3.26
N LEU A 32 -0.20 2.46 3.47
CA LEU A 32 -1.32 3.31 3.07
C LEU A 32 -1.27 4.68 3.77
N GLU A 33 -0.97 4.73 5.06
CA GLU A 33 -0.83 5.97 5.81
C GLU A 33 0.26 6.88 5.21
N ARG A 34 1.42 6.30 4.87
CA ARG A 34 2.53 7.02 4.23
C ARG A 34 2.16 7.54 2.85
N LEU A 35 1.54 6.71 2.02
CA LEU A 35 1.09 7.12 0.69
C LEU A 35 0.05 8.25 0.77
N THR A 36 -0.89 8.15 1.70
CA THR A 36 -1.92 9.18 1.92
C THR A 36 -1.31 10.49 2.44
N SER A 37 -0.26 10.41 3.26
CA SER A 37 0.50 11.57 3.71
C SER A 37 1.23 12.27 2.56
N ILE A 38 1.85 11.50 1.66
CA ILE A 38 2.47 12.04 0.43
C ILE A 38 1.39 12.69 -0.44
N GLN A 39 0.29 11.99 -0.71
CA GLN A 39 -0.84 12.52 -1.49
C GLN A 39 -1.34 13.86 -0.92
N ALA A 40 -1.46 13.97 0.41
CA ALA A 40 -1.88 15.19 1.08
C ALA A 40 -0.89 16.35 0.86
N ALA A 41 0.42 16.09 0.90
CA ALA A 41 1.46 17.09 0.64
C ALA A 41 1.39 17.66 -0.79
N TYR A 42 1.00 16.83 -1.76
CA TYR A 42 0.88 17.23 -3.16
C TYR A 42 -0.53 17.74 -3.55
N ARG A 43 -1.52 17.65 -2.66
CA ARG A 43 -2.93 18.01 -2.94
C ARG A 43 -3.10 19.43 -3.48
N ASN A 44 -2.31 20.37 -2.98
CA ASN A 44 -2.41 21.79 -3.33
C ASN A 44 -1.39 22.25 -4.38
N GLN A 45 -0.51 21.35 -4.86
CA GLN A 45 0.42 21.68 -5.93
C GLN A 45 -0.32 21.71 -7.27
N ARG A 46 -0.15 22.82 -8.02
CA ARG A 46 -0.84 23.07 -9.29
C ARG A 46 0.09 23.04 -10.49
N ASP A 47 1.38 22.83 -10.28
CA ASP A 47 2.35 22.64 -11.35
C ASP A 47 2.24 21.21 -11.93
N ASP A 48 2.85 21.01 -13.10
CA ASP A 48 2.80 19.73 -13.81
C ASP A 48 3.47 18.61 -13.02
N HIS A 49 4.52 18.95 -12.26
CA HIS A 49 5.21 18.00 -11.41
C HIS A 49 4.30 17.49 -10.28
N GLY A 50 3.68 18.39 -9.52
CA GLY A 50 2.80 18.03 -8.42
C GLY A 50 1.56 17.25 -8.86
N ARG A 51 1.00 17.59 -10.04
CA ARG A 51 -0.08 16.80 -10.66
C ARG A 51 0.37 15.38 -10.97
N LYS A 52 1.52 15.22 -11.63
CA LYS A 52 2.07 13.91 -11.97
C LYS A 52 2.33 13.05 -10.72
N VAL A 53 2.97 13.63 -9.69
CA VAL A 53 3.24 12.91 -8.44
C VAL A 53 1.94 12.49 -7.76
N LYS A 54 0.94 13.37 -7.71
CA LYS A 54 -0.38 13.04 -7.15
C LYS A 54 -1.03 11.87 -7.91
N ASP A 55 -1.04 11.90 -9.24
CA ASP A 55 -1.67 10.85 -10.06
C ASP A 55 -0.98 9.49 -9.86
N GLU A 56 0.36 9.48 -9.77
CA GLU A 56 1.13 8.28 -9.47
C GLU A 56 0.83 7.73 -8.07
N VAL A 57 0.76 8.59 -7.06
CA VAL A 57 0.43 8.19 -5.68
C VAL A 57 -1.03 7.69 -5.58
N ASP A 58 -1.98 8.36 -6.24
CA ASP A 58 -3.38 7.94 -6.30
C ASP A 58 -3.49 6.54 -6.93
N HIS A 59 -2.71 6.27 -7.98
CA HIS A 59 -2.66 4.95 -8.61
C HIS A 59 -2.10 3.88 -7.66
N LEU A 60 -1.00 4.17 -6.96
CA LEU A 60 -0.42 3.27 -5.99
C LEU A 60 -1.40 2.94 -4.85
N ILE A 61 -2.07 3.95 -4.29
CA ILE A 61 -3.08 3.76 -3.23
C ILE A 61 -4.16 2.77 -3.70
N ARG A 62 -4.68 2.92 -4.93
CA ARG A 62 -5.70 2.00 -5.46
C ARG A 62 -5.22 0.55 -5.55
N ILE A 63 -3.97 0.33 -5.98
CA ILE A 63 -3.38 -1.02 -6.04
C ILE A 63 -3.28 -1.61 -4.63
N ILE A 64 -2.74 -0.84 -3.68
CA ILE A 64 -2.53 -1.31 -2.31
C ILE A 64 -3.87 -1.60 -1.62
N VAL A 65 -4.90 -0.75 -1.78
CA VAL A 65 -6.25 -1.00 -1.25
C VAL A 65 -6.86 -2.28 -1.82
N SER A 66 -6.64 -2.55 -3.10
CA SER A 66 -7.12 -3.79 -3.74
C SER A 66 -6.46 -5.03 -3.13
N LEU A 67 -5.14 -4.96 -2.90
CA LEU A 67 -4.40 -6.02 -2.22
C LEU A 67 -4.85 -6.22 -0.77
N ALA A 68 -5.03 -5.13 -0.02
CA ALA A 68 -5.54 -5.15 1.35
C ALA A 68 -6.88 -5.88 1.41
N SER A 69 -7.80 -5.54 0.51
CA SER A 69 -9.14 -6.15 0.44
C SER A 69 -9.08 -7.66 0.23
N ILE A 70 -8.15 -8.15 -0.61
CA ILE A 70 -7.92 -9.59 -0.82
C ILE A 70 -7.43 -10.23 0.46
N VAL A 71 -6.42 -9.63 1.12
CA VAL A 71 -5.86 -10.15 2.38
C VAL A 71 -6.92 -10.24 3.46
N TYR A 72 -7.71 -9.18 3.68
CA TYR A 72 -8.78 -9.18 4.67
C TYR A 72 -9.82 -10.26 4.39
N ALA A 73 -10.23 -10.43 3.12
CA ALA A 73 -11.18 -11.47 2.77
C ALA A 73 -10.65 -12.88 3.05
N MET A 74 -9.38 -13.13 2.77
CA MET A 74 -8.73 -14.43 3.05
C MET A 74 -8.57 -14.69 4.54
N GLU A 75 -8.19 -13.68 5.33
CA GLU A 75 -8.08 -13.82 6.79
C GLU A 75 -9.45 -14.03 7.43
N LEU A 76 -10.51 -13.37 6.94
CA LEU A 76 -11.89 -13.60 7.39
C LEU A 76 -12.36 -15.04 7.12
N GLN A 77 -12.03 -15.61 5.95
CA GLN A 77 -12.35 -16.99 5.62
C GLN A 77 -11.66 -18.02 6.53
N LYS A 78 -10.46 -17.73 7.03
CA LYS A 78 -9.75 -18.61 7.97
C LYS A 78 -10.28 -18.53 9.39
N ALA A 79 -10.89 -17.40 9.76
CA ALA A 79 -11.47 -17.18 11.08
C ALA A 79 -12.85 -17.81 11.25
N GLN A 80 -13.45 -18.30 10.15
CA GLN A 80 -14.71 -19.06 10.11
C GLN A 80 -14.44 -20.57 10.09
#